data_AF-A0A699H170-F1
#
_entry.id   AF-A0A699H170-F1
#
_cell.length_a   1.000
_cell.length_b   1.000
_cell.length_c   1.000
_cell.angle_alpha   90.00
_cell.angle_beta   90.00
_cell.angle_gamma   90.00
#
_symmetry.space_group_name_H-M   'P 1'
#
loop_
_entity.id
_entity.type
_entity.pdbx_description
1 polymer ?
#
loop_
_entity_poly.entity_id
_entity_poly.type
_entity_poly.pdbx_seq_one_letter_code
_entity_poly.pdbx_strand_id
1 'polypeptide(L)'
;MPPKRTSTSIAPSMTQDAIRQLVANSVIAALEAQAATIANNDNLNRNTRQRETPVAKRGNYREFISCQPFYFNGTEGAVRLIRWFERTESVFSRSNCVEENKVTFATGTLTDDALSWGNAYTQPIGIEQANNTT
;
A
#
# COMPACT_ATOMS: atom_id res chain seq x y z
N MET A 1 55.23 30.79 -22.18
CA MET A 1 54.13 29.81 -22.00
C MET A 1 53.28 30.27 -20.82
N PRO A 2 51.93 30.23 -20.89
CA PRO A 2 51.09 30.77 -19.84
C PRO A 2 50.88 29.75 -18.69
N PRO A 3 50.52 30.20 -17.47
CA PRO A 3 50.20 29.30 -16.37
C PRO A 3 48.82 28.67 -16.58
N LYS A 4 48.74 27.34 -16.45
CA LYS A 4 47.52 26.55 -16.54
C LYS A 4 46.66 26.80 -15.29
N ARG A 5 45.49 27.44 -15.44
CA ARG A 5 44.52 27.57 -14.34
C ARG A 5 43.78 26.24 -14.17
N THR A 6 43.98 25.57 -13.04
CA THR A 6 43.14 24.46 -12.60
C THR A 6 41.90 25.04 -11.93
N SER A 7 40.75 25.00 -12.60
CA SER A 7 39.46 25.29 -11.98
C SER A 7 38.95 24.04 -11.28
N THR A 8 39.23 23.91 -9.98
CA THR A 8 38.54 22.96 -9.10
C THR A 8 37.13 23.47 -8.88
N SER A 9 36.15 22.89 -9.58
CA SER A 9 34.73 23.09 -9.30
C SER A 9 34.41 22.33 -8.02
N ILE A 10 34.28 23.06 -6.90
CA ILE A 10 33.71 22.52 -5.67
C ILE A 10 32.19 22.55 -5.85
N ALA A 11 31.63 21.46 -6.39
CA ALA A 11 30.20 21.23 -6.26
C ALA A 11 29.90 21.04 -4.76
N PRO A 12 28.87 21.72 -4.20
CA PRO A 12 28.49 21.50 -2.81
C PRO A 12 28.04 20.05 -2.67
N SER A 13 28.84 19.26 -1.95
CA SER A 13 28.46 17.94 -1.49
C SER A 13 27.20 18.10 -0.65
N MET A 14 26.03 17.80 -1.21
CA MET A 14 24.79 17.74 -0.42
C MET A 14 25.03 16.71 0.68
N THR A 15 25.09 17.18 1.92
CA THR A 15 25.31 16.33 3.08
C THR A 15 24.12 15.40 3.26
N GLN A 16 24.38 14.21 3.79
CA GLN A 16 23.35 13.20 4.06
C GLN A 16 22.22 13.76 4.94
N ASP A 17 22.51 14.72 5.81
CA ASP A 17 21.53 15.42 6.63
C ASP A 17 20.57 16.28 5.80
N ALA A 18 21.05 16.94 4.75
CA ALA A 18 20.19 17.72 3.85
C ALA A 18 19.21 16.80 3.09
N ILE A 19 19.65 15.60 2.72
CA ILE A 19 18.79 14.58 2.09
C ILE A 19 17.74 14.08 3.09
N ARG A 20 18.15 13.75 4.32
CA ARG A 20 17.22 13.33 5.38
C ARG A 20 16.19 14.41 5.70
N GLN A 21 16.62 15.66 5.75
CA GLN A 21 15.74 16.80 6.02
C GLN A 21 14.75 17.05 4.88
N LEU A 22 15.18 16.89 3.63
CA LEU A 22 14.28 16.98 2.47
C LEU A 22 13.21 15.88 2.50
N VAL A 23 13.58 14.65 2.85
CA VAL A 23 12.64 13.54 3.00
C VAL A 23 11.65 13.83 4.13
N ALA A 24 12.12 14.25 5.29
CA ALA A 24 11.25 14.60 6.42
C ALA A 24 10.24 15.70 6.06
N ASN A 25 10.70 16.76 5.41
CA ASN A 25 9.84 17.87 4.97
C ASN A 25 8.80 17.41 3.94
N SER A 26 9.17 16.52 3.00
CA SER A 26 8.24 15.99 2.01
C SER A 26 7.13 15.12 2.62
N VAL A 27 7.46 14.34 3.66
CA VAL A 27 6.49 13.51 4.38
C VAL A 27 5.51 14.37 5.18
N ILE A 28 6.01 15.43 5.85
CA ILE A 28 5.17 16.38 6.59
C ILE A 28 4.20 17.08 5.64
N ALA A 29 4.70 17.60 4.51
CA ALA A 29 3.86 18.26 3.52
C ALA A 29 2.78 17.34 2.91
N ALA A 30 3.10 16.07 2.67
CA ALA A 30 2.14 15.08 2.18
C ALA A 30 1.05 14.76 3.21
N LEU A 31 1.41 14.69 4.50
CA LEU A 31 0.47 14.45 5.59
C LEU A 31 -0.49 15.63 5.78
N GLU A 32 0.03 16.87 5.71
CA GLU A 32 -0.80 18.08 5.75
C GLU A 32 -1.76 18.18 4.55
N ALA A 33 -1.28 17.84 3.35
CA ALA A 33 -2.13 17.80 2.15
C ALA A 33 -3.23 16.72 2.24
N GLN A 34 -2.92 15.56 2.84
CA GLN A 34 -3.91 14.52 3.09
C GLN A 34 -4.97 14.98 4.11
N ALA A 35 -4.56 15.63 5.20
CA ALA A 35 -5.48 16.17 6.21
C ALA A 35 -6.42 17.25 5.64
N ALA A 36 -5.90 18.14 4.77
CA ALA A 36 -6.71 19.14 4.09
C ALA A 36 -7.72 18.52 3.09
N THR A 37 -7.36 17.40 2.46
CA THR A 37 -8.24 16.68 1.53
C THR A 37 -9.39 16.00 2.28
N ILE A 38 -9.15 15.45 3.47
CA ILE A 38 -10.20 14.83 4.30
C ILE A 38 -11.24 15.88 4.74
N ALA A 39 -10.81 17.07 5.16
CA ALA A 39 -11.72 18.16 5.56
C ALA A 39 -12.61 18.69 4.42
N ASN A 40 -12.18 18.55 3.16
CA ASN A 40 -12.96 18.99 1.99
C ASN A 40 -13.96 17.93 1.48
N ASN A 41 -13.96 16.71 2.02
CA ASN A 41 -14.96 15.70 1.66
C ASN A 41 -16.21 15.76 2.56
N ASP A 42 -16.07 16.30 3.78
CA ASP A 42 -17.19 16.43 4.73
C ASP A 42 -18.24 17.46 4.28
N ASN A 43 -17.88 18.41 3.40
CA ASN A 43 -18.77 19.45 2.91
C ASN A 43 -19.53 19.07 1.62
N LEU A 44 -19.14 17.99 0.92
CA LEU A 44 -19.79 17.53 -0.32
C LEU A 44 -21.04 16.68 -0.06
N ASN A 45 -21.19 16.15 1.17
CA ASN A 45 -22.19 15.15 1.53
C ASN A 45 -23.63 15.69 1.75
N ARG A 46 -23.90 17.01 1.60
CA ARG A 46 -25.25 17.55 1.87
C ARG A 46 -26.15 17.76 0.65
N ASN A 47 -25.65 17.62 -0.58
CA ASN A 47 -26.38 18.13 -1.75
C ASN A 47 -26.74 17.10 -2.84
N THR A 48 -26.32 15.84 -2.75
CA THR A 48 -26.67 14.82 -3.75
C THR A 48 -27.72 13.86 -3.22
N ARG A 49 -28.97 14.35 -3.29
CA ARG A 49 -30.21 13.59 -3.19
C ARG A 49 -30.06 12.25 -3.92
N GLN A 50 -30.26 11.18 -3.17
CA GLN A 50 -30.49 9.79 -3.59
C GLN A 50 -30.86 9.64 -5.06
N ARG A 51 -29.86 9.33 -5.89
CA ARG A 51 -30.11 8.48 -7.04
C ARG A 51 -29.55 7.14 -6.63
N GLU A 52 -30.44 6.21 -6.31
CA GLU A 52 -30.11 4.80 -6.12
C GLU A 52 -29.55 4.28 -7.46
N THR A 53 -28.28 4.58 -7.72
CA THR A 53 -27.43 3.73 -8.54
C THR A 53 -27.56 2.32 -7.95
N PRO A 54 -27.74 1.27 -8.78
CA PRO A 54 -27.75 -0.09 -8.27
C PRO A 54 -26.52 -0.21 -7.39
N VAL A 55 -26.71 -0.53 -6.10
CA VAL A 55 -25.59 -0.69 -5.17
C VAL A 55 -24.59 -1.58 -5.89
N ALA A 56 -23.47 -0.99 -6.33
CA ALA A 56 -22.44 -1.71 -7.02
C ALA A 56 -22.11 -2.85 -6.07
N LYS A 57 -22.45 -4.07 -6.50
CA LYS A 57 -22.52 -5.22 -5.62
C LYS A 57 -21.16 -5.32 -4.94
N ARG A 58 -21.13 -5.03 -3.64
CA ARG A 58 -19.88 -4.96 -2.87
C ARG A 58 -19.17 -6.29 -3.11
N GLY A 59 -17.96 -6.22 -3.67
CA GLY A 59 -17.16 -7.40 -3.98
C GLY A 59 -17.08 -8.29 -2.76
N ASN A 60 -17.87 -9.35 -2.75
CA ASN A 60 -17.89 -10.31 -1.65
C ASN A 60 -16.92 -11.45 -1.99
N TYR A 61 -16.53 -12.23 -0.98
CA TYR A 61 -15.52 -13.28 -1.15
C TYR A 61 -15.85 -14.28 -2.29
N ARG A 62 -17.15 -14.51 -2.57
CA ARG A 62 -17.58 -15.38 -3.67
C ARG A 62 -17.21 -14.80 -5.05
N GLU A 63 -17.31 -13.50 -5.24
CA GLU A 63 -16.91 -12.83 -6.48
C GLU A 63 -15.39 -12.86 -6.68
N PHE A 64 -14.64 -12.67 -5.59
CA PHE A 64 -13.18 -12.83 -5.59
C PHE A 64 -12.78 -14.24 -6.04
N ILE A 65 -13.32 -15.29 -5.40
CA ILE A 65 -13.01 -16.69 -5.75
C ILE A 65 -13.47 -17.04 -7.17
N SER A 66 -14.63 -16.52 -7.62
CA SER A 66 -15.11 -16.75 -8.99
C SER A 66 -14.18 -16.19 -10.06
N CYS A 67 -13.35 -15.19 -9.73
CA CYS A 67 -12.36 -14.62 -10.62
C CYS A 67 -11.09 -15.47 -10.73
N GLN A 68 -11.04 -16.61 -10.04
CA GLN A 68 -9.93 -17.57 -10.03
C GLN A 68 -8.62 -16.93 -9.57
N PRO A 69 -8.50 -16.63 -8.26
CA PRO A 69 -7.28 -16.08 -7.71
C PRO A 69 -6.11 -17.04 -7.89
N PHE A 70 -4.91 -16.46 -7.93
CA PHE A 70 -3.68 -17.20 -8.03
C PHE A 70 -3.12 -17.46 -6.64
N TYR A 71 -2.71 -18.71 -6.38
CA TYR A 71 -2.20 -19.11 -5.07
C TYR A 71 -0.68 -19.02 -5.04
N PHE A 72 -0.13 -18.67 -3.89
CA PHE A 72 1.31 -18.55 -3.68
C PHE A 72 1.76 -19.34 -2.45
N ASN A 73 2.67 -20.27 -2.65
CA ASN A 73 3.18 -21.19 -1.63
C ASN A 73 4.44 -20.72 -0.90
N GLY A 74 5.09 -19.64 -1.36
CA GLY A 74 6.30 -19.10 -0.73
C GLY A 74 7.64 -19.60 -1.27
N THR A 75 7.69 -20.69 -2.03
CA THR A 75 8.96 -21.29 -2.52
C THR A 75 9.37 -20.80 -3.93
N GLU A 76 8.44 -20.05 -4.54
CA GLU A 76 8.39 -19.49 -5.88
C GLU A 76 9.55 -18.64 -6.43
N GLY A 77 10.33 -18.06 -5.52
CA GLY A 77 11.20 -16.91 -5.79
C GLY A 77 10.47 -15.62 -6.17
N ALA A 78 11.24 -14.55 -6.40
CA ALA A 78 10.74 -13.19 -6.60
C ALA A 78 9.86 -13.03 -7.86
N VAL A 79 10.17 -13.76 -8.95
CA VAL A 79 9.40 -13.68 -10.19
C VAL A 79 7.96 -14.15 -9.98
N ARG A 80 7.76 -15.25 -9.24
CA ARG A 80 6.40 -15.72 -8.95
C ARG A 80 5.68 -14.89 -7.91
N LEU A 81 6.43 -14.27 -6.99
CA LEU A 81 5.86 -13.28 -6.07
C LEU A 81 5.30 -12.07 -6.83
N ILE A 82 6.07 -11.47 -7.75
CA ILE A 82 5.61 -10.34 -8.58
C ILE A 82 4.37 -10.73 -9.38
N ARG A 83 4.39 -11.91 -10.02
CA ARG A 83 3.26 -12.41 -10.79
C ARG A 83 2.01 -12.61 -9.93
N TRP A 84 2.17 -13.08 -8.69
CA TRP A 84 1.07 -13.21 -7.74
C TRP A 84 0.45 -11.85 -7.40
N PHE A 85 1.26 -10.81 -7.16
CA PHE A 85 0.77 -9.45 -6.94
C PHE A 85 -0.05 -8.93 -8.13
N GLU A 86 0.51 -8.98 -9.35
CA GLU A 86 -0.16 -8.51 -10.57
C GLU A 86 -1.50 -9.23 -10.80
N ARG A 87 -1.52 -10.55 -10.58
CA ARG A 87 -2.72 -11.37 -10.78
C ARG A 87 -3.78 -11.08 -9.71
N THR A 88 -3.36 -10.83 -8.47
CA THR A 88 -4.25 -10.50 -7.36
C THR A 88 -4.88 -9.12 -7.53
N GLU A 89 -4.12 -8.11 -7.97
CA GLU A 89 -4.65 -6.79 -8.34
C GLU A 89 -5.70 -6.87 -9.45
N SER A 90 -5.42 -7.67 -10.50
CA SER A 90 -6.38 -7.92 -11.58
C SER A 90 -7.67 -8.57 -11.07
N VAL A 91 -7.55 -9.53 -10.14
CA VAL A 91 -8.70 -10.20 -9.53
C VAL A 91 -9.51 -9.23 -8.68
N PHE A 92 -8.88 -8.33 -7.91
CA PHE A 92 -9.59 -7.31 -7.14
C PHE A 92 -10.40 -6.37 -8.03
N SER A 93 -9.82 -5.92 -9.13
CA SER A 93 -10.52 -5.09 -10.11
C SER A 93 -11.73 -5.82 -10.71
N ARG A 94 -11.56 -7.09 -11.11
CA ARG A 94 -12.64 -7.90 -11.69
C ARG A 94 -13.75 -8.26 -10.71
N SER A 95 -13.42 -8.44 -9.44
CA SER A 95 -14.38 -8.81 -8.41
C SER A 95 -15.04 -7.61 -7.73
N ASN A 96 -14.72 -6.38 -8.14
CA ASN A 96 -15.12 -5.14 -7.46
C ASN A 96 -14.79 -5.18 -5.94
N CYS A 97 -13.61 -5.71 -5.59
CA CYS A 97 -13.20 -5.84 -4.20
C CYS A 97 -13.03 -4.46 -3.56
N VAL A 98 -13.70 -4.23 -2.43
CA VAL A 98 -13.50 -3.02 -1.63
C VAL A 98 -12.14 -3.06 -0.93
N GLU A 99 -11.56 -1.88 -0.71
CA GLU A 99 -10.20 -1.73 -0.16
C GLU A 99 -10.05 -2.44 1.19
N GLU A 100 -11.08 -2.35 2.05
CA GLU A 100 -11.06 -2.99 3.38
C GLU A 100 -10.90 -4.52 3.34
N ASN A 101 -11.32 -5.18 2.24
CA ASN A 101 -11.31 -6.63 2.12
C ASN A 101 -10.09 -7.17 1.34
N LYS A 102 -9.36 -6.31 0.61
CA LYS A 102 -8.28 -6.74 -0.29
C LYS A 102 -7.22 -7.55 0.45
N VAL A 103 -6.71 -7.03 1.57
CA VAL A 103 -5.67 -7.71 2.34
C VAL A 103 -6.15 -9.08 2.82
N THR A 104 -7.33 -9.16 3.43
CA THR A 104 -7.90 -10.43 3.92
C THR A 104 -8.09 -11.44 2.79
N PHE A 105 -8.56 -11.01 1.62
CA PHE A 105 -8.76 -11.90 0.48
C PHE A 105 -7.44 -12.35 -0.16
N ALA A 106 -6.45 -11.45 -0.30
CA ALA A 106 -5.11 -11.81 -0.75
C ALA A 106 -4.45 -12.82 0.19
N THR A 107 -4.52 -12.60 1.51
CA THR A 107 -3.98 -13.52 2.50
C THR A 107 -4.63 -14.91 2.40
N GLY A 108 -5.92 -14.99 2.03
CA GLY A 108 -6.62 -16.24 1.75
C GLY A 108 -6.10 -17.02 0.52
N THR A 109 -5.16 -16.47 -0.25
CA THR A 109 -4.51 -17.13 -1.40
C THR A 109 -3.09 -17.61 -1.09
N LEU A 110 -2.57 -17.33 0.11
CA LEU A 110 -1.28 -17.86 0.56
C LEU A 110 -1.44 -19.33 0.98
N THR A 111 -0.47 -20.16 0.62
CA THR A 111 -0.40 -21.57 1.02
C THR A 111 0.97 -21.89 1.63
N ASP A 112 1.09 -23.04 2.28
CA ASP A 112 2.35 -23.63 2.76
C ASP A 112 3.25 -22.64 3.53
N ASP A 113 4.46 -22.39 3.04
CA ASP A 113 5.46 -21.53 3.69
C ASP A 113 4.99 -20.07 3.74
N ALA A 114 4.30 -19.60 2.70
CA ALA A 114 3.77 -18.24 2.66
C ALA A 114 2.65 -18.03 3.68
N LEU A 115 1.78 -19.02 3.87
CA LEU A 115 0.73 -18.98 4.88
C LEU A 115 1.34 -18.98 6.30
N SER A 116 2.35 -19.83 6.51
CA SER A 116 3.06 -19.92 7.80
C SER A 116 3.73 -18.59 8.16
N TRP A 117 4.42 -17.97 7.20
CA TRP A 117 5.03 -16.64 7.38
C TRP A 117 4.00 -15.54 7.65
N GLY A 118 2.90 -15.51 6.89
CA GLY A 118 1.81 -14.54 7.08
C GLY A 118 1.16 -14.63 8.47
N ASN A 119 0.98 -15.85 8.98
CA ASN A 119 0.45 -16.07 10.33
C ASN A 119 1.44 -15.63 11.42
N ALA A 120 2.74 -15.88 11.24
CA ALA A 120 3.76 -15.43 12.18
C ALA A 120 3.86 -13.89 12.29
N TYR A 121 3.49 -13.15 11.24
CA TYR A 121 3.48 -11.68 11.27
C TYR A 121 2.21 -11.08 11.89
N THR A 122 1.08 -11.78 11.78
CA THR A 122 -0.21 -11.31 12.32
C THR A 122 -0.41 -11.63 13.80
N GLN A 123 0.21 -12.69 14.32
CA GLN A 123 0.12 -13.05 15.74
C GLN A 123 0.74 -12.04 16.73
N PRO A 124 1.93 -11.46 16.49
CA PRO A 124 2.55 -10.49 17.41
C PRO A 124 1.70 -9.23 17.58
N ILE A 125 1.03 -8.78 16.51
CA ILE A 125 0.21 -7.56 16.52
C ILE A 125 -1.01 -7.72 17.44
N GLY A 126 -1.62 -8.91 17.50
CA GLY A 126 -2.72 -9.18 18.43
C GLY A 126 -2.28 -9.30 19.89
N ILE A 127 -1.03 -9.73 20.13
CA ILE A 127 -0.46 -9.84 21.48
C ILE A 127 -0.05 -8.46 22.00
N GLU A 128 0.62 -7.61 21.20
CA GLU A 128 0.95 -6.24 21.62
C GLU A 128 -0.29 -5.38 21.88
N GLN A 129 -1.38 -5.58 21.12
CA GLN A 129 -2.65 -4.87 21.29
C GLN A 129 -3.48 -5.36 22.51
N ALA A 130 -3.16 -6.52 23.08
CA ALA A 130 -3.72 -6.98 24.35
C ALA A 130 -2.88 -6.50 25.55
N ASN A 131 -1.57 -6.29 25.35
CA ASN A 131 -0.61 -5.96 26.40
C ASN A 131 -0.49 -4.45 26.67
N ASN A 132 -1.05 -3.60 25.81
CA ASN A 132 -1.06 -2.14 25.94
C ASN A 132 -2.37 -1.58 26.55
N THR A 133 -3.28 -2.46 27.00
CA THR A 133 -4.53 -2.12 27.71
C THR A 133 -4.49 -2.39 29.23
N THR A 134 -3.31 -2.60 29.82
CA THR A 134 -3.12 -2.64 31.29
C THR A 134 -2.32 -1.42 31.75
#